data_AF-A0A936XSV8-F1
#
_entry.id   AF-A0A936XSV8-F1
#
_cell.length_a   1.000
_cell.length_b   1.000
_cell.length_c   1.000
_cell.angle_alpha   90.00
_cell.angle_beta   90.00
_cell.angle_gamma   90.00
#
_symmetry.space_group_name_H-M   'P 1'
#
loop_
_entity.id
_entity.type
_entity.pdbx_description
1 polymer ?
#
loop_
_entity_poly.entity_id
_entity_poly.type
_entity_poly.pdbx_seq_one_letter_code
_entity_poly.pdbx_strand_id
1 'polypeptide(L)'
;MRSPEKALNIYQHSVYQSFYNKWNYSDRTINQLKNSGNFRLVRNKKVSGMIMDYDGFVRNFVENMQDMAVLPQWKQLNETGTGIFKSSVFRKFLQGFYGRKTSVQLPPPPYFISTDKDKVQRLANLCEQYATVAEWFNLNVKTAIGMAVKLDSTIRKEYHLQEYE
;
A
#
# COMPACT_ATOMS: atom_id res chain seq x y z
N MET A 1 28.47 7.85 12.26
CA MET A 1 28.46 6.64 11.38
C MET A 1 29.57 6.77 10.35
N ARG A 2 30.62 5.92 10.40
CA ARG A 2 31.75 5.95 9.44
C ARG A 2 31.92 4.66 8.62
N SER A 3 31.15 3.60 8.90
CA SER A 3 31.24 2.34 8.15
C SER A 3 30.41 2.42 6.86
N PRO A 4 31.02 2.16 5.68
CA PRO A 4 30.30 2.04 4.41
C PRO A 4 29.19 0.99 4.47
N GLU A 5 29.43 -0.15 5.13
CA GLU A 5 28.46 -1.23 5.28
C GLU A 5 27.18 -0.77 5.98
N LYS A 6 27.32 -0.04 7.09
CA LYS A 6 26.16 0.51 7.82
C LYS A 6 25.39 1.51 6.97
N ALA A 7 26.09 2.34 6.20
CA ALA A 7 25.45 3.28 5.30
C ALA A 7 24.69 2.56 4.18
N LEU A 8 25.26 1.47 3.64
CA LEU A 8 24.63 0.66 2.60
C LEU A 8 23.32 0.04 3.10
N ASN A 9 23.33 -0.58 4.28
CA ASN A 9 22.13 -1.17 4.87
C ASN A 9 21.03 -0.13 5.07
N ILE A 10 21.38 1.05 5.60
CA ILE A 10 20.42 2.15 5.78
C ILE A 10 19.83 2.58 4.43
N TYR A 11 20.67 2.74 3.40
CA TYR A 11 20.18 3.12 2.08
C TYR A 11 19.30 2.04 1.44
N GLN A 12 19.61 0.75 1.62
CA GLN A 12 18.77 -0.35 1.16
C GLN A 12 17.35 -0.25 1.72
N HIS A 13 17.19 -0.04 3.03
CA HIS A 13 15.88 0.16 3.62
C HIS A 13 15.19 1.43 3.11
N SER A 14 15.92 2.57 3.04
CA SER A 14 15.33 3.84 2.62
C SER A 14 14.79 3.79 1.18
N VAL A 15 15.49 3.11 0.27
CA VAL A 15 15.07 2.98 -1.13
C VAL A 15 13.77 2.21 -1.24
N TYR A 16 13.62 1.08 -0.53
CA TYR A 16 12.37 0.33 -0.56
C TYR A 16 11.21 1.10 0.07
N GLN A 17 11.48 1.84 1.16
CA GLN A 17 10.50 2.71 1.81
C GLN A 17 10.00 3.84 0.90
N SER A 18 10.83 4.33 -0.03
CA SER A 18 10.44 5.38 -0.96
C SER A 18 9.42 4.95 -2.01
N PHE A 19 9.12 3.64 -2.12
CA PHE A 19 8.06 3.17 -3.02
C PHE A 19 6.70 3.25 -2.35
N TYR A 20 5.74 3.85 -3.06
CA TYR A 20 4.33 3.79 -2.73
C TYR A 20 3.55 3.42 -3.97
N ASN A 21 2.77 2.36 -3.86
CA ASN A 21 1.89 1.89 -4.91
C ASN A 21 0.45 2.12 -4.44
N LYS A 22 -0.23 3.08 -5.07
CA LYS A 22 -1.65 3.28 -4.84
C LYS A 22 -2.42 2.10 -5.43
N TRP A 23 -3.13 1.36 -4.61
CA TRP A 23 -4.12 0.40 -5.08
C TRP A 23 -5.39 1.15 -5.48
N ASN A 24 -5.97 0.76 -6.62
CA ASN A 24 -7.21 1.35 -7.13
C ASN A 24 -8.29 0.27 -7.20
N TYR A 25 -9.39 0.49 -6.51
CA TYR A 25 -10.56 -0.37 -6.59
C TYR A 25 -11.40 0.01 -7.82
N SER A 26 -11.58 -0.93 -8.76
CA SER A 26 -12.48 -0.73 -9.90
C SER A 26 -13.87 -1.23 -9.53
N ASP A 27 -14.81 -0.29 -9.45
CA ASP A 27 -16.17 -0.56 -8.99
C ASP A 27 -17.24 -0.35 -10.06
N ARG A 28 -16.83 -0.06 -11.30
CA ARG A 28 -17.72 0.42 -12.37
C ARG A 28 -18.99 -0.42 -12.49
N THR A 29 -18.86 -1.75 -12.39
CA THR A 29 -19.99 -2.68 -12.43
C THR A 29 -20.93 -2.53 -11.22
N ILE A 30 -20.40 -2.42 -9.99
CA ILE A 30 -21.20 -2.26 -8.78
C ILE A 30 -21.93 -0.92 -8.79
N ASN A 31 -21.24 0.15 -9.19
CA ASN A 31 -21.84 1.47 -9.32
C ASN A 31 -22.91 1.51 -10.42
N GLN A 32 -22.69 0.85 -11.55
CA GLN A 32 -23.72 0.67 -12.58
C GLN A 32 -24.94 -0.06 -12.02
N LEU A 33 -24.75 -1.18 -11.31
CA LEU A 33 -25.85 -1.95 -10.70
C LEU A 33 -26.65 -1.14 -9.67
N LYS A 34 -25.98 -0.26 -8.90
CA LYS A 34 -26.64 0.65 -7.95
C LYS A 34 -27.46 1.71 -8.68
N ASN A 35 -26.86 2.40 -9.65
CA ASN A 35 -27.46 3.57 -10.29
C ASN A 35 -28.63 3.24 -11.23
N SER A 36 -28.62 2.07 -11.86
CA SER A 36 -29.73 1.63 -12.73
C SER A 36 -30.87 0.96 -11.97
N GLY A 37 -30.76 0.81 -10.63
CA GLY A 37 -31.69 -0.01 -9.84
C GLY A 37 -31.58 -1.51 -10.12
N ASN A 38 -30.57 -1.94 -10.90
CA ASN A 38 -30.37 -3.32 -11.30
C ASN A 38 -29.98 -4.25 -10.14
N PHE A 39 -29.60 -3.73 -8.97
CA PHE A 39 -29.49 -4.57 -7.77
C PHE A 39 -30.79 -5.31 -7.45
N ARG A 40 -31.96 -4.78 -7.85
CA ARG A 40 -33.24 -5.49 -7.76
C ARG A 40 -33.32 -6.74 -8.64
N LEU A 41 -32.50 -6.82 -9.70
CA LEU A 41 -32.39 -8.00 -10.56
C LEU A 41 -31.64 -9.14 -9.87
N VAL A 42 -30.79 -8.84 -8.88
CA VAL A 42 -30.20 -9.83 -7.97
C VAL A 42 -31.28 -10.27 -6.98
N ARG A 43 -32.12 -11.23 -7.41
CA ARG A 43 -33.27 -11.71 -6.61
C ARG A 43 -32.89 -12.28 -5.25
N ASN A 44 -31.68 -12.83 -5.14
CA ASN A 44 -31.18 -13.37 -3.88
C ASN A 44 -30.76 -12.23 -2.94
N LYS A 45 -31.63 -11.88 -1.99
CA LYS A 45 -31.40 -10.79 -1.02
C LYS A 45 -30.11 -10.97 -0.22
N LYS A 46 -29.75 -12.22 0.12
CA LYS A 46 -28.52 -12.53 0.85
C LYS A 46 -27.29 -12.18 0.02
N VAL A 47 -27.25 -12.59 -1.25
CA VAL A 47 -26.16 -12.23 -2.17
C VAL A 47 -26.09 -10.72 -2.37
N SER A 48 -27.23 -10.06 -2.64
CA SER A 48 -27.28 -8.61 -2.79
C SER A 48 -26.74 -7.88 -1.56
N GLY A 49 -27.11 -8.31 -0.35
CA GLY A 49 -26.60 -7.75 0.91
C GLY A 49 -25.09 -7.89 1.03
N MET A 50 -24.57 -9.09 0.78
CA MET A 50 -23.13 -9.35 0.87
C MET A 50 -22.30 -8.56 -0.15
N ILE A 51 -22.82 -8.29 -1.36
CA ILE A 51 -22.14 -7.42 -2.32
C ILE A 51 -22.07 -5.99 -1.79
N MET A 52 -23.16 -5.47 -1.20
CA MET A 52 -23.19 -4.13 -0.62
C MET A 52 -22.24 -4.01 0.59
N ASP A 53 -22.22 -5.01 1.46
CA ASP A 53 -21.32 -5.06 2.62
C ASP A 53 -19.85 -5.08 2.18
N TYR A 54 -19.52 -5.88 1.16
CA TYR A 54 -18.17 -5.93 0.61
C TYR A 54 -17.72 -4.60 -0.01
N ASP A 55 -18.54 -4.02 -0.91
CA ASP A 55 -18.24 -2.72 -1.52
C ASP A 55 -18.11 -1.62 -0.46
N GLY A 56 -19.02 -1.59 0.51
CA GLY A 56 -18.97 -0.65 1.63
C GLY A 56 -17.70 -0.81 2.47
N PHE A 57 -17.29 -2.04 2.76
CA PHE A 57 -16.08 -2.30 3.53
C PHE A 57 -14.82 -1.85 2.79
N VAL A 58 -14.69 -2.22 1.51
CA VAL A 58 -13.53 -1.85 0.68
C VAL A 58 -13.37 -0.33 0.60
N ARG A 59 -14.45 0.40 0.32
CA ARG A 59 -14.40 1.88 0.24
C ARG A 59 -14.03 2.52 1.57
N ASN A 60 -14.72 2.13 2.65
CA ASN A 60 -14.62 2.82 3.93
C ASN A 60 -13.36 2.47 4.72
N PHE A 61 -12.81 1.26 4.55
CA PHE A 61 -11.70 0.76 5.38
C PHE A 61 -10.43 0.45 4.60
N VAL A 62 -10.51 0.14 3.30
CA VAL A 62 -9.31 -0.08 2.47
C VAL A 62 -8.94 1.19 1.73
N GLU A 63 -9.81 1.68 0.85
CA GLU A 63 -9.53 2.86 0.00
C GLU A 63 -9.35 4.13 0.84
N ASN A 64 -10.30 4.41 1.75
CA ASN A 64 -10.23 5.57 2.62
C ASN A 64 -8.99 5.54 3.54
N MET A 65 -8.63 4.38 4.09
CA MET A 65 -7.44 4.27 4.94
C MET A 65 -6.15 4.48 4.14
N GLN A 66 -6.09 3.98 2.91
CA GLN A 66 -4.96 4.24 2.02
C GLN A 66 -4.79 5.74 1.77
N ASP A 67 -5.88 6.44 1.44
CA ASP A 67 -5.83 7.85 1.05
C ASP A 67 -5.68 8.81 2.25
N MET A 68 -6.29 8.49 3.39
CA MET A 68 -6.32 9.35 4.57
C MET A 68 -5.24 9.03 5.61
N ALA A 69 -4.65 7.83 5.60
CA ALA A 69 -3.65 7.43 6.60
C ALA A 69 -2.32 7.00 5.96
N VAL A 70 -2.33 6.02 5.06
CA VAL A 70 -1.07 5.46 4.49
C VAL A 70 -0.35 6.50 3.64
N LEU A 71 -1.05 7.16 2.71
CA LEU A 71 -0.46 8.14 1.80
C LEU A 71 0.11 9.37 2.54
N PRO A 72 -0.60 10.02 3.49
CA PRO A 72 -0.03 11.14 4.22
C PRO A 72 1.20 10.78 5.04
N GLN A 73 1.19 9.62 5.70
CA GLN A 73 2.35 9.14 6.48
C GLN A 73 3.55 8.86 5.57
N TRP A 74 3.34 8.20 4.44
CA TRP A 74 4.40 7.98 3.45
C TRP A 74 4.98 9.29 2.89
N LYS A 75 4.14 10.30 2.61
CA LYS A 75 4.62 11.62 2.17
C LYS A 75 5.49 12.28 3.24
N GLN A 76 5.02 12.32 4.49
CA GLN A 76 5.77 12.92 5.60
C GLN A 76 7.11 12.22 5.85
N LEU A 77 7.12 10.90 5.72
CA LEU A 77 8.31 10.06 5.84
C LEU A 77 9.34 10.39 4.76
N ASN A 78 8.91 10.47 3.50
CA ASN A 78 9.77 10.85 2.39
C ASN A 78 10.31 12.27 2.51
N GLU A 79 9.44 13.23 2.82
CA GLU A 79 9.82 14.64 3.01
C GLU A 79 10.89 14.76 4.10
N THR A 80 10.70 14.09 5.24
CA THR A 80 11.69 14.07 6.32
C THR A 80 12.99 13.37 5.87
N GLY A 81 12.87 12.27 5.13
CA GLY A 81 13.99 11.53 4.56
C GLY A 81 14.86 12.36 3.61
N THR A 82 14.29 13.31 2.87
CA THR A 82 15.06 14.20 1.97
C THR A 82 16.08 15.08 2.70
N GLY A 83 15.88 15.35 4.00
CA GLY A 83 16.83 16.08 4.84
C GLY A 83 18.02 15.24 5.33
N ILE A 84 17.99 13.92 5.10
CA ILE A 84 18.95 12.95 5.63
C ILE A 84 19.65 12.20 4.48
N PHE A 85 18.90 11.75 3.48
CA PHE A 85 19.38 10.90 2.40
C PHE A 85 19.66 11.66 1.10
N LYS A 86 20.70 11.26 0.38
CA LYS A 86 21.00 11.79 -0.96
C LYS A 86 20.08 11.13 -2.00
N SER A 87 19.20 11.91 -2.63
CA SER A 87 18.28 11.43 -3.68
C SER A 87 18.98 10.80 -4.89
N SER A 88 20.27 11.08 -5.09
CA SER A 88 21.07 10.46 -6.15
C SER A 88 21.17 8.93 -6.04
N VAL A 89 21.10 8.38 -4.82
CA VAL A 89 21.10 6.93 -4.59
C VAL A 89 19.81 6.31 -5.13
N PHE A 90 18.67 6.93 -4.85
CA PHE A 90 17.35 6.50 -5.30
C PHE A 90 17.25 6.54 -6.84
N ARG A 91 17.69 7.64 -7.45
CA ARG A 91 17.71 7.78 -8.91
C ARG A 91 18.51 6.66 -9.58
N LYS A 92 19.70 6.35 -9.07
CA LYS A 92 20.54 5.26 -9.60
C LYS A 92 19.89 3.89 -9.41
N PHE A 93 19.26 3.66 -8.26
CA PHE A 93 18.52 2.43 -8.02
C PHE A 93 17.37 2.25 -9.03
N LEU A 94 16.57 3.30 -9.27
CA LEU A 94 15.47 3.27 -10.22
C LEU A 94 15.93 3.00 -11.65
N GLN A 95 17.07 3.56 -12.07
CA GLN A 95 17.66 3.26 -13.39
C GLN A 95 18.01 1.76 -13.53
N GLY A 96 18.49 1.13 -12.46
CA GLY A 96 18.78 -0.31 -12.43
C GLY A 96 17.52 -1.19 -12.33
N PHE A 97 16.44 -0.67 -11.76
CA PHE A 97 15.16 -1.38 -11.57
C PHE A 97 14.53 -1.80 -12.89
N TYR A 98 14.45 -0.90 -13.87
CA TYR A 98 13.94 -1.21 -15.21
C TYR A 98 14.89 -2.12 -16.02
N GLY A 99 16.17 -2.18 -15.64
CA GLY A 99 17.21 -2.99 -16.30
C GLY A 99 17.55 -4.32 -15.60
N ARG A 100 16.76 -4.75 -14.59
CA ARG A 100 16.99 -5.98 -13.78
C ARG A 100 18.35 -6.08 -13.07
N LYS A 101 19.02 -4.95 -12.81
CA LYS A 101 20.22 -4.86 -11.96
C LYS A 101 19.96 -3.89 -10.83
N THR A 102 19.21 -4.33 -9.82
CA THR A 102 18.88 -3.52 -8.64
C THR A 102 19.93 -3.72 -7.56
N SER A 103 20.98 -2.90 -7.57
CA SER A 103 21.86 -2.78 -6.40
C SER A 103 21.91 -1.33 -5.94
N VAL A 104 21.79 -1.15 -4.62
CA VAL A 104 21.98 0.17 -4.01
C VAL A 104 23.46 0.51 -4.09
N GLN A 105 23.76 1.66 -4.71
CA GLN A 105 25.12 2.18 -4.82
C GLN A 105 25.29 3.36 -3.89
N LEU A 106 26.26 3.27 -2.98
CA LEU A 106 26.56 4.38 -2.09
C LEU A 106 27.09 5.60 -2.86
N PRO A 107 26.74 6.82 -2.41
CA PRO A 107 27.38 8.03 -2.90
C PRO A 107 28.78 8.17 -2.28
N PRO A 108 29.64 9.06 -2.81
CA PRO A 108 30.88 9.41 -2.11
C PRO A 108 30.60 9.98 -0.71
N PRO A 109 31.52 9.74 0.27
CA PRO A 109 31.45 10.36 1.58
C PRO A 109 31.38 11.91 1.52
N PRO A 110 30.68 12.57 2.45
CA PRO A 110 29.84 11.98 3.50
C PRO A 110 28.62 11.28 2.89
N TYR A 111 28.29 10.07 3.37
CA TYR A 111 27.24 9.25 2.74
C TYR A 111 25.82 9.85 2.86
N PHE A 112 25.58 10.68 3.87
CA PHE A 112 24.30 11.30 4.19
C PHE A 112 24.37 12.82 4.02
N ILE A 113 23.22 13.46 3.81
CA ILE A 113 23.08 14.93 3.84
C ILE A 113 23.21 15.43 5.27
N SER A 114 22.61 14.72 6.23
CA SER A 114 22.66 15.06 7.64
C SER A 114 22.76 13.80 8.49
N THR A 115 23.53 13.88 9.58
CA THR A 115 23.56 12.89 10.66
C THR A 115 23.12 13.53 11.98
N ASP A 116 22.36 14.62 11.89
CA ASP A 116 21.79 15.29 13.05
C ASP A 116 20.88 14.34 13.83
N LYS A 117 21.07 14.29 15.15
CA LYS A 117 20.41 13.29 16.01
C LYS A 117 18.90 13.48 16.01
N ASP A 118 18.43 14.72 16.05
CA ASP A 118 16.99 15.02 16.15
C ASP A 118 16.28 14.70 14.84
N LYS A 119 16.91 15.00 13.69
CA LYS A 119 16.39 14.59 12.37
C LYS A 119 16.31 13.08 12.24
N VAL A 120 17.36 12.35 12.65
CA VAL A 120 17.38 10.88 12.58
C VAL A 120 16.33 10.27 13.51
N GLN A 121 16.20 10.78 14.74
CA GLN A 121 15.19 10.31 15.69
C GLN A 121 13.77 10.56 15.18
N ARG A 122 13.53 11.74 14.59
CA ARG A 122 12.25 12.07 13.98
C ARG A 122 11.91 11.10 12.84
N LEU A 123 12.88 10.83 11.96
CA LEU A 123 12.67 9.86 10.87
C LEU A 123 12.38 8.46 11.44
N ALA A 124 13.12 8.01 12.45
CA ALA A 124 12.88 6.72 13.09
C ALA A 124 11.45 6.61 13.65
N ASN A 125 10.97 7.64 14.35
CA ASN A 125 9.60 7.66 14.87
C ASN A 125 8.56 7.63 13.74
N LEU A 126 8.80 8.32 12.63
CA LEU A 126 7.91 8.28 11.46
C LEU A 126 7.90 6.90 10.79
N CYS A 127 9.04 6.18 10.77
CA CYS A 127 9.09 4.79 10.30
C CYS A 127 8.16 3.90 11.12
N GLU A 128 8.20 4.00 12.45
CA GLU A 128 7.35 3.21 13.36
C GLU A 128 5.86 3.54 13.18
N GLN A 129 5.54 4.83 13.04
CA GLN A 129 4.16 5.27 12.76
C GLN A 129 3.67 4.73 11.41
N TYR A 130 4.49 4.84 10.37
CA TYR A 130 4.15 4.31 9.05
C TYR A 130 3.98 2.78 9.08
N ALA A 131 4.84 2.06 9.79
CA ALA A 131 4.74 0.60 9.97
C ALA A 131 3.41 0.22 10.65
N THR A 132 3.05 0.92 11.73
CA THR A 132 1.78 0.70 12.44
C THR A 132 0.56 0.91 11.54
N VAL A 133 0.55 1.99 10.77
CA VAL A 133 -0.55 2.28 9.82
C VAL A 133 -0.59 1.25 8.70
N ALA A 134 0.58 0.83 8.18
CA ALA A 134 0.68 -0.20 7.15
C ALA A 134 0.19 -1.57 7.66
N GLU A 135 0.47 -1.94 8.91
CA GLU A 135 -0.05 -3.16 9.54
C GLU A 135 -1.58 -3.14 9.60
N TRP A 136 -2.17 -2.04 10.05
CA TRP A 136 -3.62 -1.92 10.12
C TRP A 136 -4.27 -1.90 8.73
N PHE A 137 -3.64 -1.26 7.73
CA PHE A 137 -4.07 -1.33 6.34
C PHE A 137 -4.04 -2.78 5.82
N ASN A 138 -2.97 -3.52 6.08
CA ASN A 138 -2.84 -4.92 5.70
C ASN A 138 -3.91 -5.82 6.35
N LEU A 139 -4.33 -5.52 7.59
CA LEU A 139 -5.44 -6.22 8.23
C LEU A 139 -6.76 -5.96 7.49
N ASN A 140 -7.04 -4.71 7.11
CA ASN A 140 -8.25 -4.37 6.34
C ASN A 140 -8.24 -5.06 4.96
N VAL A 141 -7.09 -5.09 4.27
CA VAL A 141 -6.95 -5.82 3.00
C VAL A 141 -7.21 -7.31 3.17
N LYS A 142 -6.64 -7.95 4.21
CA LYS A 142 -6.89 -9.37 4.51
C LYS A 142 -8.37 -9.66 4.78
N THR A 143 -9.03 -8.79 5.54
CA THR A 143 -10.47 -8.89 5.81
C THR A 143 -11.28 -8.76 4.51
N ALA A 144 -10.96 -7.78 3.65
CA ALA A 144 -11.63 -7.62 2.36
C ALA A 144 -11.47 -8.87 1.47
N ILE A 145 -10.27 -9.46 1.41
CA ILE A 145 -10.03 -10.72 0.69
C ILE A 145 -10.92 -11.84 1.25
N GLY A 146 -11.00 -11.99 2.58
CA GLY A 146 -11.87 -12.98 3.22
C GLY A 146 -13.35 -12.77 2.88
N MET A 147 -13.82 -11.52 2.87
CA MET A 147 -15.17 -11.16 2.46
C MET A 147 -15.43 -11.51 0.99
N ALA A 148 -14.47 -11.22 0.10
CA ALA A 148 -14.56 -11.54 -1.33
C ALA A 148 -14.67 -13.06 -1.57
N VAL A 149 -13.83 -13.85 -0.91
CA VAL A 149 -13.88 -15.33 -1.00
C VAL A 149 -15.23 -15.87 -0.52
N LYS A 150 -15.74 -15.36 0.61
CA LYS A 150 -17.05 -15.78 1.14
C LYS A 150 -18.19 -15.36 0.20
N LEU A 151 -18.12 -14.17 -0.39
CA LEU A 151 -19.09 -13.68 -1.34
C LEU A 151 -19.10 -14.54 -2.62
N ASP A 152 -17.94 -14.81 -3.20
CA ASP A 152 -17.80 -15.67 -4.38
C ASP A 152 -18.39 -17.06 -4.14
N SER A 153 -17.99 -17.72 -3.04
CA SER A 153 -18.54 -19.02 -2.64
C SER A 153 -20.07 -18.99 -2.48
N THR A 154 -20.60 -17.91 -1.89
CA THR A 154 -22.05 -17.76 -1.72
C THR A 154 -22.75 -17.56 -3.07
N ILE A 155 -22.21 -16.74 -3.97
CA ILE A 155 -22.76 -16.55 -5.31
C ILE A 155 -22.80 -17.88 -6.05
N ARG A 156 -21.69 -18.63 -6.06
CA ARG A 156 -21.61 -19.94 -6.72
C ARG A 156 -22.66 -20.91 -6.19
N LYS A 157 -22.80 -20.99 -4.87
CA LYS A 157 -23.78 -21.86 -4.22
C LYS A 157 -25.22 -21.48 -4.57
N GLU A 158 -25.57 -20.21 -4.45
CA GLU A 158 -26.96 -19.73 -4.58
C GLU A 158 -27.43 -19.65 -6.04
N TYR A 159 -26.50 -19.58 -6.99
CA TYR A 159 -26.79 -19.52 -8.43
C TYR A 159 -26.36 -20.78 -9.21
N HIS A 160 -25.91 -21.82 -8.51
CA HIS A 160 -25.48 -23.10 -9.10
C HIS A 160 -24.42 -22.95 -10.22
N LEU A 161 -23.48 -22.02 -10.03
CA LEU A 161 -22.41 -21.78 -11.00
C LEU A 161 -21.30 -22.83 -10.81
N GLN A 162 -20.84 -23.43 -11.92
CA GLN A 162 -19.70 -24.36 -11.91
C GLN A 162 -18.38 -23.61 -11.65
N GLU A 163 -17.37 -24.31 -11.15
CA GLU A 163 -16.00 -23.78 -11.10
C GLU A 163 -15.49 -23.64 -12.55
N TYR A 164 -14.88 -22.49 -12.86
CA TYR A 164 -14.11 -22.37 -14.08
C TYR A 164 -12.76 -23.04 -13.80
N GLU A 165 -12.50 -24.17 -14.45
CA GLU A 165 -11.16 -24.78 -14.53
C GLU A 165 -10.14 -23.85 -15.20
#